data_AF-A0R7Y2-F1
#
_entry.id   AF-A0R7Y2-F1
#
_cell.length_a   1.000
_cell.length_b   1.000
_cell.length_c   1.000
_cell.angle_alpha   90.00
_cell.angle_beta   90.00
_cell.angle_gamma   90.00
#
_symmetry.space_group_name_H-M   'P 1'
#
loop_
_entity.id
_entity.type
_entity.pdbx_description
1 polymer ?
#
loop_
_entity_poly.entity_id
_entity_poly.type
_entity_poly.pdbx_seq_one_letter_code
_entity_poly.pdbx_strand_id
1 'polypeptide(L)'
;MMQNLQRKVPSNVLSFVSSHIKGSEEVMERYKAVCSIIKSDEVAVRLLEGLIDAATRYFGKVVEMENRLQTARFRLESEELKALTEDLDRSRRFAHDAMISDLHIFNRYLVKEYGEDLSEAGFQGGIFPNPDAIRDRIAIADWAGELLSGIYAARKK
;
A
#
# COMPACT_ATOMS: atom_id res chain seq x y z
N MET A 1 -25.14 20.24 -36.46
CA MET A 1 -23.68 20.44 -36.40
C MET A 1 -23.25 20.22 -34.94
N MET A 2 -22.93 18.98 -34.56
CA MET A 2 -22.49 18.66 -33.20
C MET A 2 -20.97 18.78 -33.13
N GLN A 3 -20.47 19.80 -32.42
CA GLN A 3 -19.05 19.91 -32.11
C GLN A 3 -18.68 18.92 -31.02
N ASN A 4 -17.81 17.97 -31.37
CA ASN A 4 -17.13 17.08 -30.43
C ASN A 4 -16.29 17.91 -29.44
N LEU A 5 -16.79 18.05 -28.21
CA LEU A 5 -15.99 18.49 -27.07
C LEU A 5 -15.08 17.33 -26.63
N GLN A 6 -14.01 17.08 -27.38
CA GLN A 6 -12.86 16.36 -26.82
C GLN A 6 -12.24 17.27 -25.76
N ARG A 7 -12.66 17.10 -24.50
CA ARG A 7 -11.92 17.66 -23.36
C ARG A 7 -10.51 17.09 -23.40
N LYS A 8 -9.54 17.86 -23.88
CA LYS A 8 -8.11 17.53 -23.75
C LYS A 8 -7.82 17.42 -22.26
N VAL A 9 -7.57 16.21 -21.80
CA VAL A 9 -7.11 15.96 -20.43
C VAL A 9 -5.78 16.71 -20.27
N PRO A 10 -5.62 17.54 -19.23
CA PRO A 10 -4.40 18.29 -19.01
C PRO A 10 -3.16 17.37 -18.98
N SER A 11 -2.08 17.78 -19.65
CA SER A 11 -0.83 17.00 -19.78
C SER A 11 -0.24 16.54 -18.44
N ASN A 12 -0.42 17.34 -17.38
CA ASN A 12 0.01 17.04 -16.02
C ASN A 12 -0.82 15.93 -15.36
N VAL A 13 -2.11 15.81 -15.71
CA VAL A 13 -2.98 14.72 -15.25
C VAL A 13 -2.62 13.44 -15.97
N LEU A 14 -2.36 13.48 -17.28
CA LEU A 14 -1.91 12.30 -18.03
C LEU A 14 -0.54 11.79 -17.55
N SER A 15 0.41 12.69 -17.27
CA SER A 15 1.70 12.31 -16.71
C SER A 15 1.57 11.73 -15.30
N PHE A 16 0.72 12.32 -14.45
CA PHE A 16 0.46 11.83 -13.09
C PHE A 16 -0.19 10.44 -13.08
N VAL A 17 -1.21 10.24 -13.92
CA VAL A 17 -1.89 8.94 -14.07
C VAL A 17 -0.91 7.91 -14.63
N SER A 18 -0.12 8.27 -15.64
CA SER A 18 0.89 7.36 -16.21
C SER A 18 1.98 6.99 -15.21
N SER A 19 2.43 7.92 -14.36
CA SER A 19 3.41 7.61 -13.32
C SER A 19 2.83 6.72 -12.22
N HIS A 20 1.57 6.94 -11.84
CA HIS A 20 0.91 6.15 -10.81
C HIS A 20 0.60 4.72 -11.28
N ILE A 21 0.18 4.55 -12.55
CA ILE A 21 0.02 3.23 -13.18
C ILE A 21 1.35 2.49 -13.23
N LYS A 22 2.43 3.17 -13.65
CA LYS A 22 3.77 2.58 -13.73
C LYS A 22 4.31 2.15 -12.35
N GLY A 23 4.07 2.95 -11.30
CA GLY A 23 4.43 2.60 -9.92
C GLY A 23 3.71 1.33 -9.46
N SER A 24 2.41 1.22 -9.76
CA SER A 24 1.62 0.03 -9.46
C SER A 24 2.09 -1.23 -10.20
N GLU A 25 2.54 -1.10 -11.46
CA GLU A 25 3.13 -2.22 -12.22
C GLU A 25 4.42 -2.73 -11.57
N GLU A 26 5.35 -1.82 -11.22
CA GLU A 26 6.62 -2.17 -10.58
C GLU A 26 6.41 -2.85 -9.21
N VAL A 27 5.49 -2.33 -8.39
CA VAL A 27 5.11 -2.93 -7.10
C VAL A 27 4.59 -4.35 -7.28
N MET A 28 3.74 -4.58 -8.29
CA MET A 28 3.18 -5.91 -8.55
C MET A 28 4.18 -6.88 -9.16
N GLU A 29 5.10 -6.42 -10.01
CA GLU A 29 6.19 -7.23 -10.53
C GLU A 29 7.10 -7.71 -9.40
N ARG A 30 7.51 -6.80 -8.52
CA ARG A 30 8.30 -7.13 -7.32
C ARG A 30 7.57 -8.10 -6.40
N TYR A 31 6.28 -7.87 -6.13
CA TYR A 31 5.46 -8.78 -5.32
C TYR A 31 5.43 -10.20 -5.91
N LYS A 32 5.18 -10.34 -7.22
CA LYS A 32 5.16 -11.65 -7.89
C LYS A 32 6.52 -12.34 -7.85
N ALA A 33 7.60 -11.59 -8.05
CA ALA A 33 8.96 -12.13 -7.97
C ALA A 33 9.26 -12.65 -6.56
N VAL A 34 8.95 -11.86 -5.53
CA VAL A 34 9.06 -12.28 -4.12
C VAL A 34 8.26 -13.56 -3.88
N CYS A 35 6.99 -13.63 -4.29
CA CYS A 35 6.18 -14.85 -4.17
C CYS A 35 6.81 -16.06 -4.86
N SER A 36 7.42 -15.87 -6.03
CA SER A 36 8.06 -16.96 -6.78
C SER A 36 9.32 -17.48 -6.08
N ILE A 37 10.11 -16.59 -5.48
CA ILE A 37 11.35 -16.90 -4.74
C ILE A 37 11.01 -17.69 -3.47
N ILE A 38 10.06 -17.19 -2.68
CA ILE A 38 9.78 -17.73 -1.34
C ILE A 38 8.80 -18.91 -1.30
N LYS A 39 8.24 -19.33 -2.45
CA LYS A 39 7.10 -20.28 -2.53
C LYS A 39 7.27 -21.61 -1.78
N SER A 40 8.51 -22.03 -1.54
CA SER A 40 8.84 -23.29 -0.85
C SER A 40 9.21 -23.09 0.61
N ASP A 41 9.23 -21.85 1.09
CA ASP A 41 9.58 -21.48 2.46
C ASP A 41 8.33 -21.09 3.24
N GLU A 42 7.85 -22.02 4.06
CA GLU A 42 6.64 -21.80 4.87
C GLU A 42 6.78 -20.61 5.84
N VAL A 43 7.98 -20.32 6.34
CA VAL A 43 8.19 -19.21 7.27
C VAL A 43 8.03 -17.89 6.51
N ALA A 44 8.71 -17.76 5.37
CA ALA A 44 8.60 -16.58 4.52
C ALA A 44 7.16 -16.35 4.05
N VAL A 45 6.45 -17.41 3.63
CA VAL A 45 5.05 -17.34 3.20
C VAL A 45 4.16 -16.83 4.32
N ARG A 46 4.27 -17.37 5.54
CA ARG A 46 3.45 -16.91 6.68
C ARG A 46 3.75 -15.47 7.08
N LEU A 47 5.02 -15.05 6.99
CA LEU A 47 5.39 -13.65 7.24
C LEU A 47 4.80 -12.71 6.19
N LEU A 48 4.80 -13.12 4.91
CA LEU A 48 4.15 -12.35 3.85
C LEU A 48 2.63 -12.28 4.05
N GLU A 49 1.98 -13.38 4.41
CA GLU A 49 0.54 -13.40 4.74
C GLU A 49 0.21 -12.42 5.87
N GLY A 50 1.01 -12.44 6.95
CA GLY A 50 0.87 -11.50 8.07
C GLY A 50 1.00 -10.04 7.63
N LEU A 51 1.98 -9.74 6.77
CA LEU A 51 2.16 -8.40 6.20
C LEU A 51 0.95 -7.97 5.36
N ILE A 52 0.43 -8.83 4.47
CA ILE A 52 -0.74 -8.51 3.63
C ILE A 52 -1.99 -8.29 4.50
N ASP A 53 -2.16 -9.08 5.56
CA ASP A 53 -3.24 -8.90 6.52
C ASP A 53 -3.13 -7.56 7.27
N ALA A 54 -1.93 -7.19 7.72
CA ALA A 54 -1.70 -5.92 8.39
C ALA A 54 -1.93 -4.72 7.45
N ALA A 55 -1.49 -4.83 6.21
CA ALA A 55 -1.76 -3.83 5.17
C ALA A 55 -3.26 -3.67 4.90
N THR A 56 -3.99 -4.79 4.79
CA THR A 56 -5.45 -4.78 4.59
C THR A 56 -6.18 -4.13 5.76
N ARG A 57 -5.75 -4.40 7.00
CA ARG A 57 -6.31 -3.75 8.21
C ARG A 57 -6.05 -2.25 8.20
N TYR A 58 -4.84 -1.82 7.88
CA TYR A 58 -4.49 -0.41 7.76
C TYR A 58 -5.36 0.29 6.69
N PHE A 59 -5.43 -0.28 5.49
CA PHE A 59 -6.26 0.25 4.40
C PHE A 59 -7.74 0.37 4.81
N GLY A 60 -8.28 -0.67 5.45
CA GLY A 60 -9.65 -0.66 5.99
C GLY A 60 -9.87 0.46 7.01
N LYS A 61 -8.89 0.72 7.89
CA LYS A 61 -8.97 1.83 8.87
C LYS A 61 -8.92 3.20 8.23
N VAL A 62 -8.14 3.38 7.16
CA VAL A 62 -8.12 4.63 6.40
C VAL A 62 -9.48 4.86 5.74
N VAL A 63 -10.03 3.87 5.03
CA VAL A 63 -11.34 3.98 4.38
C VAL A 63 -12.45 4.25 5.41
N GLU A 64 -12.45 3.53 6.54
CA GLU A 64 -13.38 3.74 7.64
C GLU A 64 -13.30 5.18 8.17
N MET A 65 -12.09 5.66 8.45
CA MET A 65 -11.85 7.01 8.97
C MET A 65 -12.33 8.09 8.00
N GLU A 66 -11.91 8.04 6.74
CA GLU A 66 -12.26 9.04 5.73
C GLU A 66 -13.78 9.10 5.53
N ASN A 67 -14.45 7.95 5.42
CA ASN A 67 -15.90 7.89 5.26
C ASN A 67 -16.63 8.41 6.51
N ARG A 68 -16.20 8.02 7.72
CA ARG A 68 -16.83 8.46 8.97
C ARG A 68 -16.64 9.95 9.20
N LEU A 69 -15.47 10.51 8.93
CA LEU A 69 -15.23 11.95 9.05
C LEU A 69 -16.05 12.74 8.03
N GLN A 70 -16.14 12.27 6.79
CA GLN A 70 -16.92 12.93 5.77
C GLN A 70 -18.42 12.96 6.13
N THR A 71 -18.95 11.86 6.65
CA THR A 71 -20.37 11.75 7.00
C THR A 71 -20.73 12.35 8.36
N ALA A 72 -19.81 12.34 9.33
CA ALA A 72 -20.03 12.91 10.67
C ALA A 72 -20.22 14.44 10.63
N ARG A 73 -19.61 15.13 9.67
CA ARG A 73 -19.75 16.58 9.47
C ARG A 73 -21.19 17.04 9.24
N PHE A 74 -22.09 16.13 8.85
CA PHE A 74 -23.50 16.44 8.66
C PHE A 74 -24.36 16.34 9.93
N ARG A 75 -23.83 15.75 11.02
CA ARG A 75 -24.64 15.35 12.18
C ARG A 75 -24.00 15.57 13.54
N LEU A 76 -22.69 15.79 13.63
CA LEU A 76 -21.98 16.00 14.89
C LEU A 76 -21.60 17.47 15.06
N GLU A 77 -21.65 17.92 16.31
CA GLU A 77 -21.15 19.23 16.70
C GLU A 77 -19.61 19.24 16.82
N SER A 78 -19.01 20.43 16.91
CA SER A 78 -17.55 20.62 16.81
C SER A 78 -16.74 19.76 17.81
N GLU A 79 -17.15 19.68 19.07
CA GLU A 79 -16.44 18.89 20.09
C GLU A 79 -16.59 17.37 19.89
N GLU A 80 -17.78 16.92 19.48
CA GLU A 80 -18.03 15.51 19.16
C GLU A 80 -17.24 15.07 17.92
N LEU A 81 -17.16 15.94 16.91
CA LEU A 81 -16.38 15.71 15.71
C LEU A 81 -14.88 15.63 16.03
N LYS A 82 -14.39 16.49 16.95
CA LYS A 82 -13.00 16.46 17.40
C LYS A 82 -12.69 15.15 18.13
N ALA A 83 -13.51 14.74 19.09
CA ALA A 83 -13.33 13.47 19.80
C ALA A 83 -13.34 12.27 18.84
N LEU A 84 -14.29 12.23 17.89
CA LEU A 84 -14.33 11.20 16.86
C LEU A 84 -13.06 11.18 16.01
N THR A 85 -12.55 12.35 15.62
CA THR A 85 -11.33 12.48 14.82
C THR A 85 -10.13 11.93 15.57
N GLU A 86 -9.98 12.27 16.85
CA GLU A 86 -8.89 11.79 17.71
C GLU A 86 -8.90 10.27 17.87
N ASP A 87 -10.08 9.67 18.07
CA ASP A 87 -10.24 8.22 18.21
C ASP A 87 -9.92 7.47 16.90
N LEU A 88 -10.43 7.97 15.77
CA LEU A 88 -10.15 7.39 14.46
C LEU A 88 -8.67 7.50 14.09
N ASP A 89 -8.07 8.66 14.34
CA ASP A 89 -6.66 8.91 14.03
C ASP A 89 -5.74 8.03 14.90
N ARG A 90 -6.08 7.83 16.17
CA ARG A 90 -5.38 6.89 17.06
C ARG A 90 -5.47 5.46 16.53
N SER A 91 -6.67 5.01 16.14
CA SER A 91 -6.87 3.67 15.58
C SER A 91 -6.08 3.46 14.29
N ARG A 92 -6.10 4.45 13.39
CA ARG A 92 -5.32 4.46 12.14
C ARG A 92 -3.82 4.36 12.43
N ARG A 93 -3.29 5.15 13.38
CA ARG A 93 -1.87 5.14 13.76
C ARG A 93 -1.44 3.77 14.27
N PHE A 94 -2.21 3.15 15.15
CA PHE A 94 -1.92 1.80 15.64
C PHE A 94 -1.87 0.76 14.51
N ALA A 95 -2.83 0.80 13.58
CA ALA A 95 -2.81 -0.10 12.42
C ALA A 95 -1.60 0.15 11.51
N HIS A 96 -1.21 1.41 11.34
CA HIS A 96 -0.05 1.79 10.55
C HIS A 96 1.25 1.28 11.21
N ASP A 97 1.43 1.49 12.52
CA ASP A 97 2.61 1.00 13.26
C ASP A 97 2.73 -0.53 13.18
N ALA A 98 1.62 -1.25 13.28
CA ALA A 98 1.59 -2.70 13.12
C ALA A 98 2.02 -3.13 11.70
N MET A 99 1.48 -2.49 10.66
CA MET A 99 1.87 -2.75 9.28
C MET A 99 3.36 -2.48 9.02
N ILE A 100 3.91 -1.36 9.55
CA ILE A 100 5.34 -1.04 9.43
C ILE A 100 6.19 -2.11 10.11
N SER A 101 5.78 -2.55 11.31
CA SER A 101 6.49 -3.60 12.04
C SER A 101 6.54 -4.90 11.23
N ASP A 102 5.40 -5.35 10.69
CA ASP A 102 5.34 -6.58 9.90
C ASP A 102 6.13 -6.45 8.59
N LEU A 103 6.12 -5.27 7.97
CA LEU A 103 6.96 -4.97 6.80
C LEU A 103 8.43 -5.14 7.14
N HIS A 104 8.90 -4.57 8.25
CA HIS A 104 10.31 -4.68 8.66
C HIS A 104 10.70 -6.10 9.06
N ILE A 105 9.81 -6.86 9.70
CA ILE A 105 10.06 -8.27 10.05
C ILE A 105 10.22 -9.09 8.77
N PHE A 106 9.24 -9.03 7.88
CA PHE A 106 9.26 -9.78 6.63
C PHE A 106 10.45 -9.36 5.75
N ASN A 107 10.66 -8.05 5.56
CA ASN A 107 11.71 -7.57 4.68
C ASN A 107 13.12 -7.94 5.19
N ARG A 108 13.32 -7.94 6.51
CA ARG A 108 14.60 -8.36 7.11
C ARG A 108 14.85 -9.85 6.92
N TYR A 109 13.82 -10.68 7.10
CA TYR A 109 13.91 -12.11 6.82
C TYR A 109 14.23 -12.35 5.35
N LEU A 110 13.48 -11.70 4.46
CA LEU A 110 13.61 -11.81 3.02
C LEU A 110 15.01 -11.42 2.52
N VAL A 111 15.55 -10.29 2.98
CA VAL A 111 16.91 -9.85 2.59
C VAL A 111 17.99 -10.78 3.14
N LYS A 112 17.80 -11.32 4.35
CA LYS A 112 18.77 -12.22 4.99
C LYS A 112 18.88 -13.56 4.26
N GLU A 113 17.74 -14.16 3.93
CA GLU A 113 17.71 -15.53 3.36
C GLU A 113 17.75 -15.52 1.83
N TYR A 114 17.24 -14.48 1.17
CA TYR A 114 17.04 -14.43 -0.30
C TYR A 114 17.64 -13.19 -0.97
N GLY A 115 18.55 -12.47 -0.31
CA GLY A 115 19.11 -11.23 -0.83
C GLY A 115 19.83 -11.39 -2.18
N GLU A 116 20.48 -12.53 -2.41
CA GLU A 116 21.15 -12.86 -3.67
C GLU A 116 20.13 -13.12 -4.79
N ASP A 117 19.18 -14.04 -4.57
CA ASP A 117 18.08 -14.35 -5.52
C ASP A 117 17.30 -13.10 -5.94
N LEU A 118 17.02 -12.23 -4.95
CA LEU A 118 16.36 -10.95 -5.19
C LEU A 118 17.19 -10.02 -6.07
N SER A 119 18.50 -9.96 -5.83
CA SER A 119 19.41 -9.13 -6.60
C SER A 119 19.54 -9.63 -8.04
N GLU A 120 19.61 -10.96 -8.24
CA GLU A 120 19.60 -11.59 -9.57
C GLU A 120 18.30 -11.30 -10.34
N ALA A 121 17.17 -11.25 -9.63
CA ALA A 121 15.87 -10.88 -10.20
C ALA A 121 15.71 -9.35 -10.42
N GLY A 122 16.72 -8.54 -10.09
CA GLY A 122 16.68 -7.08 -10.26
C GLY A 122 15.97 -6.32 -9.12
N PHE A 123 15.65 -6.98 -8.02
CA PHE A 123 14.88 -6.44 -6.90
C PHE A 123 15.74 -6.27 -5.64
N GLN A 124 16.63 -5.28 -5.62
CA GLN A 124 17.39 -4.98 -4.39
C GLN A 124 16.47 -4.51 -3.26
N GLY A 125 16.86 -4.80 -2.02
CA GLY A 125 16.22 -4.25 -0.83
C GLY A 125 14.95 -4.96 -0.34
N GLY A 126 14.54 -6.05 -0.99
CA GLY A 126 13.40 -6.87 -0.58
C GLY A 126 12.09 -6.49 -1.26
N ILE A 127 10.97 -6.59 -0.54
CA ILE A 127 9.62 -6.39 -1.10
C ILE A 127 9.27 -4.90 -1.28
N PHE A 128 9.90 -4.03 -0.50
CA PHE A 128 9.69 -2.59 -0.61
C PHE A 128 10.64 -1.98 -1.67
N PRO A 129 10.14 -1.20 -2.65
CA PRO A 129 10.96 -0.76 -3.78
C PRO A 129 12.12 0.17 -3.43
N ASN A 130 11.96 1.02 -2.40
CA ASN A 130 12.95 2.05 -2.05
C ASN A 130 13.53 1.82 -0.64
N PRO A 131 14.71 1.21 -0.50
CA PRO A 131 15.32 0.94 0.80
C PRO A 131 15.50 2.18 1.68
N ASP A 132 15.78 3.33 1.09
CA ASP A 132 16.00 4.59 1.83
C ASP A 132 14.69 5.13 2.42
N ALA A 133 13.56 4.83 1.76
CA ALA A 133 12.22 5.22 2.22
C ALA A 133 11.54 4.16 3.09
N ILE A 134 12.20 3.06 3.46
CA ILE A 134 11.59 2.01 4.30
C ILE A 134 11.29 2.48 5.74
N ARG A 135 11.70 3.70 6.10
CA ARG A 135 11.35 4.37 7.36
C ARG A 135 10.36 5.53 7.15
N ASP A 136 10.06 5.87 5.91
CA ASP A 136 9.07 6.89 5.58
C ASP A 136 7.66 6.28 5.68
N ARG A 137 6.92 6.74 6.69
CA ARG A 137 5.56 6.27 6.98
C ARG A 137 4.61 6.55 5.82
N ILE A 138 4.75 7.67 5.13
CA ILE A 138 3.85 8.02 4.02
C ILE A 138 4.13 7.11 2.83
N ALA A 139 5.41 6.94 2.49
CA ALA A 139 5.81 6.06 1.39
C ALA A 139 5.36 4.60 1.61
N ILE A 140 5.40 4.11 2.86
CA ILE A 140 4.92 2.77 3.20
C ILE A 140 3.39 2.67 3.04
N ALA A 141 2.66 3.69 3.48
CA ALA A 141 1.20 3.73 3.31
C ALA A 141 0.79 3.75 1.83
N ASP A 142 1.47 4.56 1.02
CA ASP A 142 1.22 4.66 -0.42
C ASP A 142 1.53 3.33 -1.12
N TRP A 143 2.69 2.72 -0.83
CA TRP A 143 3.06 1.41 -1.33
C TRP A 143 2.03 0.32 -0.96
N ALA A 144 1.54 0.30 0.27
CA ALA A 144 0.52 -0.65 0.69
C ALA A 144 -0.79 -0.47 -0.10
N GLY A 145 -1.18 0.78 -0.35
CA GLY A 145 -2.33 1.11 -1.21
C GLY A 145 -2.15 0.62 -2.65
N GLU A 146 -0.97 0.85 -3.24
CA GLU A 146 -0.64 0.40 -4.60
C GLU A 146 -0.63 -1.13 -4.71
N LEU A 147 -0.01 -1.82 -3.74
CA LEU A 147 0.05 -3.27 -3.69
C LEU A 147 -1.35 -3.90 -3.60
N LEU A 148 -2.16 -3.47 -2.63
CA LEU A 148 -3.50 -4.03 -2.43
C LEU A 148 -4.43 -3.75 -3.62
N SER A 149 -4.32 -2.55 -4.21
CA SER A 149 -5.05 -2.19 -5.43
C SER A 149 -4.65 -3.08 -6.61
N GLY A 150 -3.34 -3.32 -6.78
CA GLY A 150 -2.82 -4.22 -7.81
C GLY A 150 -3.29 -5.66 -7.64
N ILE A 151 -3.28 -6.18 -6.40
CA ILE A 151 -3.83 -7.51 -6.08
C ILE A 151 -5.32 -7.58 -6.45
N TYR A 152 -6.11 -6.59 -6.04
CA TYR A 152 -7.54 -6.56 -6.35
C TYR A 152 -7.81 -6.49 -7.87
N ALA A 153 -7.03 -5.69 -8.60
CA ALA A 153 -7.15 -5.54 -10.04
C ALA A 153 -6.81 -6.83 -10.80
N ALA A 154 -5.84 -7.60 -10.31
CA ALA A 154 -5.37 -8.86 -10.91
C ALA A 154 -6.20 -10.10 -10.53
N ARG A 155 -7.27 -9.97 -9.75
CA ARG A 155 -8.09 -11.09 -9.27
C ARG A 155 -8.67 -11.92 -10.42
N LYS A 156 -8.82 -13.23 -10.20
CA LYS A 156 -9.54 -14.13 -11.11
C LYS A 156 -11.00 -13.67 -11.24
N LYS A 157 -11.53 -13.69 -12.47
CA LYS A 157 -12.93 -13.37 -12.78
C LYS A 157 -13.74 -14.64 -12.99
#